data_AF-A0A940BMC5-F1
#
_entry.id   AF-A0A940BMC5-F1
#
_cell.length_a   1.000
_cell.length_b   1.000
_cell.length_c   1.000
_cell.angle_alpha   90.00
_cell.angle_beta   90.00
_cell.angle_gamma   90.00
#
_symmetry.space_group_name_H-M   'P 1'
#
loop_
_entity.id
_entity.type
_entity.pdbx_description
1 polymer ?
#
loop_
_entity_poly.entity_id
_entity_poly.type
_entity_poly.pdbx_seq_one_letter_code
_entity_poly.pdbx_strand_id
1 'polypeptide(L)'
;RQLDINLKFMQTVPDNEDLSYWLEASYRHCLDDGNSQSLAFYPMGGIRYKRFRIGYAYQLGLTGLNHHNSGSHEIMLGYSWCITKHFCR
;
A
#
# COMPACT_ATOMS: atom_id res chain seq x y z
N ARG A 1 10.91 -5.68 20.30
CA ARG A 1 9.46 -5.34 20.21
C ARG A 1 9.24 -4.57 18.92
N GLN A 2 8.13 -4.75 18.20
CA GLN A 2 7.90 -4.08 16.91
C GLN A 2 6.64 -3.19 16.97
N LEU A 3 6.69 -2.05 16.28
CA LEU A 3 5.56 -1.16 16.06
C LEU A 3 5.30 -1.05 14.55
N ASP A 4 4.06 -1.32 14.16
CA ASP A 4 3.58 -1.19 12.79
C ASP A 4 2.44 -0.18 12.77
N ILE A 5 2.63 0.90 12.01
CA ILE A 5 1.60 1.91 11.78
C ILE A 5 1.15 1.74 10.33
N ASN A 6 -0.14 1.51 10.12
CA ASN A 6 -0.73 1.36 8.79
C ASN A 6 -1.90 2.34 8.66
N LEU A 7 -1.83 3.20 7.66
CA LEU A 7 -2.88 4.17 7.36
C LEU A 7 -3.38 3.90 5.95
N LYS A 8 -4.69 3.68 5.83
CA LYS A 8 -5.36 3.44 4.55
C LYS A 8 -6.49 4.42 4.36
N PHE A 9 -6.48 5.09 3.23
CA PHE A 9 -7.54 5.96 2.75
C PHE A 9 -8.08 5.39 1.44
N MET A 10 -9.40 5.31 1.33
CA MET A 10 -10.05 4.83 0.11
C MET A 10 -11.27 5.69 -0.14
N GLN A 11 -11.42 6.13 -1.39
CA GLN A 11 -12.55 6.93 -1.81
C GLN A 11 -13.03 6.50 -3.19
N THR A 12 -14.35 6.41 -3.32
CA THR A 12 -15.02 6.27 -4.62
C THR A 12 -15.44 7.64 -5.10
N VAL A 13 -15.21 7.95 -6.37
CA VAL A 13 -15.57 9.25 -6.94
C VAL A 13 -17.10 9.36 -6.99
N PRO A 14 -17.70 10.37 -6.34
CA PRO A 14 -19.16 10.47 -6.26
C PRO A 14 -19.83 10.72 -7.61
N ASP A 15 -19.13 11.36 -8.55
CA ASP A 15 -19.61 11.61 -9.92
C ASP A 15 -19.42 10.40 -10.86
N ASN A 16 -18.62 9.41 -10.46
CA ASN A 16 -18.30 8.26 -11.30
C ASN A 16 -18.07 7.01 -10.43
N GLU A 17 -19.14 6.26 -10.20
CA GLU A 17 -19.14 5.03 -9.39
C GLU A 17 -18.18 3.96 -9.90
N ASP A 18 -17.78 4.03 -11.18
CA ASP A 18 -16.83 3.11 -11.78
C ASP A 18 -15.37 3.41 -11.39
N LEU A 19 -15.08 4.59 -10.84
CA LEU A 19 -13.73 5.01 -10.47
C LEU A 19 -13.59 5.11 -8.94
N SER A 20 -12.70 4.30 -8.39
CA SER A 20 -12.27 4.38 -7.00
C SER A 20 -10.77 4.49 -6.93
N TYR A 21 -10.26 5.18 -5.92
CA TYR A 21 -8.83 5.19 -5.62
C TYR A 21 -8.59 4.87 -4.16
N TRP A 22 -7.42 4.33 -3.89
CA TRP A 22 -6.96 4.07 -2.54
C TRP A 22 -5.50 4.47 -2.43
N LEU A 23 -5.15 4.96 -1.25
CA LEU A 23 -3.82 5.34 -0.86
C LEU A 23 -3.57 4.71 0.50
N GLU A 24 -2.42 4.11 0.68
CA GLU A 24 -2.03 3.46 1.91
C GLU A 24 -0.55 3.73 2.18
N ALA A 25 -0.23 3.95 3.44
CA ALA A 25 1.12 4.18 3.90
C ALA A 25 1.35 3.35 5.15
N SER A 26 2.39 2.52 5.10
CA SER A 26 2.77 1.67 6.22
C SER A 26 4.18 2.00 6.69
N TYR A 27 4.35 2.14 8.00
CA TYR A 27 5.64 2.42 8.63
C TYR A 27 5.92 1.38 9.70
N ARG A 28 7.11 0.77 9.63
CA ARG A 28 7.55 -0.29 10.52
C ARG A 28 8.80 0.14 11.31
N HIS A 29 8.74 0.00 12.62
CA HIS A 29 9.80 0.42 13.54
C HIS A 29 10.10 -0.66 14.60
N CYS A 30 11.38 -0.91 14.86
CA CYS A 30 11.84 -1.78 15.94
C CYS A 30 12.05 -0.97 17.21
N LEU A 31 11.55 -1.47 18.33
CA LEU A 31 11.60 -0.88 19.67
C LEU A 31 12.29 -1.86 20.64
N ASP A 32 13.38 -2.51 20.23
CA ASP A 32 14.18 -3.31 21.16
C ASP A 32 15.13 -2.44 21.99
N ASP A 33 15.24 -2.78 23.28
CA ASP A 33 16.17 -2.13 24.21
C ASP A 33 17.60 -2.38 23.73
N GLY A 34 18.23 -1.34 23.17
CA GLY A 34 19.57 -1.38 22.60
C GLY A 34 19.66 -1.19 21.09
N ASN A 35 18.54 -1.25 20.34
CA ASN A 35 18.55 -0.98 18.90
C ASN A 35 17.19 -0.49 18.37
N SER A 36 16.87 0.78 18.63
CA SER A 36 15.72 1.47 18.07
C SER A 36 16.00 1.86 16.61
N GLN A 37 15.45 1.12 15.66
CA GLN A 37 15.68 1.37 14.22
C GLN A 37 14.37 1.40 13.44
N SER A 38 14.28 2.32 12.48
CA SER A 38 13.28 2.32 11.42
C SER A 38 13.58 1.20 10.43
N LEU A 39 12.67 0.25 10.24
CA LEU A 39 12.90 -0.84 9.29
C LEU A 39 12.56 -0.42 7.87
N ALA A 40 11.33 0.05 7.68
CA ALA A 40 10.83 0.31 6.34
C ALA A 40 9.59 1.22 6.33
N PHE A 41 9.45 1.92 5.21
CA PHE A 41 8.28 2.73 4.87
C PHE A 41 7.73 2.24 3.52
N TYR A 42 6.41 2.08 3.44
CA TYR A 42 5.70 1.51 2.30
C TYR A 42 4.57 2.46 1.89
N PRO A 43 4.85 3.47 1.06
CA PRO A 43 3.80 4.17 0.34
C PRO A 43 3.27 3.26 -0.77
N MET A 44 1.96 3.10 -0.80
CA MET A 44 1.25 2.36 -1.83
C MET A 44 -0.04 3.08 -2.21
N GLY A 45 -0.43 2.92 -3.45
CA GLY A 45 -1.64 3.54 -3.96
C GLY A 45 -2.12 2.83 -5.20
N GLY A 46 -3.40 3.00 -5.50
CA GLY A 46 -3.96 2.39 -6.68
C GLY A 46 -5.29 3.00 -7.06
N ILE A 47 -5.63 2.76 -8.32
CA ILE A 47 -6.93 3.12 -8.88
C ILE A 47 -7.63 1.84 -9.31
N ARG A 48 -8.94 1.89 -9.18
CA ARG A 48 -9.86 0.91 -9.71
C ARG A 48 -10.72 1.63 -10.73
N TYR A 49 -10.77 1.08 -11.93
CA TYR A 49 -11.69 1.50 -12.96
C TYR A 49 -12.51 0.29 -13.44
N LYS A 50 -13.81 0.30 -13.15
CA LYS A 50 -14.74 -0.80 -13.43
C LYS A 50 -14.26 -2.13 -12.83
N ARG A 51 -13.75 -3.00 -13.70
CA ARG A 51 -13.25 -4.35 -13.40
C ARG A 51 -11.73 -4.41 -13.22
N PHE A 52 -11.01 -3.39 -13.69
CA PHE A 52 -9.56 -3.33 -13.63
C PHE A 52 -9.12 -2.60 -12.36
N ARG A 53 -8.05 -3.10 -11.76
CA ARG A 53 -7.35 -2.52 -10.62
C ARG A 53 -5.89 -2.44 -11.00
N ILE A 54 -5.31 -1.26 -10.80
CA ILE A 54 -3.88 -1.05 -10.92
C ILE A 54 -3.41 -0.37 -9.65
N GLY A 55 -2.37 -0.91 -9.06
CA GLY A 55 -1.72 -0.38 -7.88
C GLY A 55 -0.22 -0.32 -8.09
N TYR A 56 0.40 0.57 -7.34
CA TYR A 56 1.83 0.70 -7.27
C TYR A 56 2.21 0.88 -5.81
N ALA A 57 3.21 0.12 -5.38
CA ALA A 57 3.79 0.22 -4.07
C ALA A 57 5.30 0.36 -4.20
N TYR A 58 5.88 1.12 -3.28
CA TYR A 58 7.32 1.26 -3.19
C TYR A 58 7.75 0.96 -1.77
N GLN A 59 8.66 0.02 -1.61
CA GLN A 59 9.25 -0.33 -0.33
C GLN A 59 10.58 0.43 -0.17
N LEU A 60 10.59 1.35 0.77
CA LEU A 60 11.79 2.04 1.23
C LEU A 60 12.34 1.33 2.47
N GLY A 61 13.48 0.65 2.33
CA GLY A 61 14.21 0.12 3.47
C GLY A 61 15.02 1.23 4.16
N LEU A 62 14.77 1.47 5.44
CA LEU A 62 15.37 2.56 6.22
C LEU A 62 16.51 2.09 7.15
N THR A 63 16.84 0.80 7.13
CA THR A 63 17.95 0.26 7.92
C THR A 63 19.30 0.53 7.26
N GLY A 64 20.37 0.62 8.06
CA GLY A 64 21.73 0.83 7.55
C GLY A 64 22.22 -0.25 6.57
N LEU A 65 21.69 -1.47 6.66
CA LEU A 65 21.96 -2.56 5.71
C LEU A 65 21.15 -2.41 4.41
N ASN A 66 19.91 -1.91 4.50
CA ASN A 66 19.05 -1.67 3.34
C ASN A 66 19.36 -0.37 2.60
N HIS A 67 20.13 0.57 3.18
CA HIS A 67 20.53 1.77 2.45
C HIS A 67 21.37 1.47 1.20
N HIS A 68 22.01 0.29 1.14
CA HIS A 68 22.70 -0.22 -0.05
C HIS A 68 21.77 -0.80 -1.13
N ASN A 69 20.48 -0.98 -0.83
CA ASN A 69 19.48 -1.44 -1.78
C ASN A 69 18.50 -0.29 -2.07
N SER A 70 18.29 0.05 -3.34
CA SER A 70 17.47 1.20 -3.77
C SER A 70 15.97 1.06 -3.48
N GLY A 71 15.56 0.12 -2.63
CA GLY A 71 14.18 -0.25 -2.37
C GLY A 71 13.62 -1.24 -3.38
N SER A 72 12.34 -1.60 -3.23
CA SER A 72 11.65 -2.53 -4.13
C SER A 72 10.39 -1.89 -4.68
N HIS A 73 10.21 -1.99 -6.00
CA HIS A 73 9.01 -1.51 -6.70
C HIS A 73 8.06 -2.68 -6.93
N GLU A 74 6.81 -2.53 -6.54
CA GLU A 74 5.77 -3.52 -6.74
C GLU A 74 4.63 -2.91 -7.57
N ILE A 75 4.29 -3.58 -8.66
CA ILE A 75 3.18 -3.21 -9.54
C ILE A 75 2.08 -4.26 -9.35
N MET A 76 0.91 -3.82 -8.94
CA MET A 76 -0.23 -4.67 -8.67
C MET A 76 -1.23 -4.54 -9.82
N LEU A 77 -1.53 -5.63 -10.50
CA LEU A 77 -2.55 -5.68 -11.56
C LEU A 77 -3.64 -6.66 -11.14
N GLY A 78 -4.90 -6.24 -11.25
CA GLY A 78 -6.04 -7.07 -10.91
C GLY A 78 -7.18 -6.89 -11.89
N TYR A 79 -7.85 -7.99 -12.23
CA TYR A 79 -9.08 -8.00 -13.00
C TYR A 79 -10.17 -8.77 -12.23
N SER A 80 -11.36 -8.19 -12.14
CA SER A 80 -12.52 -8.79 -11.49
C SER A 80 -13.61 -9.08 -12.51
N TRP A 81 -14.05 -10.34 -12.62
CA TRP A 81 -15.20 -10.70 -13.44
C TRP A 81 -16.54 -10.20 -12.87
N CYS A 82 -16.59 -9.90 -11.57
CA CYS A 82 -17.77 -9.36 -10.92
C CYS A 82 -17.88 -7.84 -11.13
N ILE A 83 -19.04 -7.39 -11.59
CA ILE A 83 -19.43 -5.97 -11.61
C ILE A 83 -19.96 -5.65 -10.21
N THR A 84 -19.13 -5.08 -9.34
CA THR A 84 -19.53 -4.77 -7.97
C THR A 84 -20.44 -3.55 -7.95
N LYS A 85 -21.74 -3.75 -8.24
CA LYS A 85 -22.82 -2.91 -7.69
C LYS A 85 -23.32 -3.46 -6.35
N HIS A 86 -23.20 -4.78 -6.13
CA HIS A 86 -23.43 -5.43 -4.85
C HIS A 86 -22.29 -6.39 -4.51
N PHE A 87 -22.13 -6.63 -3.21
CA PHE A 87 -21.09 -7.45 -2.57
C PHE A 87 -21.02 -8.85 -3.22
N CYS A 88 -19.94 -9.15 -3.95
CA CYS A 88 -19.64 -10.51 -4.38
C CYS A 88 -18.65 -11.11 -3.38
N ARG A 89 -19.11 -12.14 -2.68
CA ARG A 89 -18.28 -13.05 -1.88
C ARG A 89 -17.88 -14.24 -2.73
#